data_AF-G2J871-F1
#
_entry.id   AF-G2J871-F1
#
_cell.length_a   1.000
_cell.length_b   1.000
_cell.length_c   1.000
_cell.angle_alpha   90.00
_cell.angle_beta   90.00
_cell.angle_gamma   90.00
#
_symmetry.space_group_name_H-M   'P 1'
#
loop_
_entity.id
_entity.type
_entity.pdbx_description
1 polymer ?
#
loop_
_entity_poly.entity_id
_entity_poly.type
_entity_poly.pdbx_seq_one_letter_code
_entity_poly.pdbx_strand_id
1 'polypeptide(L)'
;MSLHEDIQQKMRAAIVEASEQDMNDLPPSWIANQVYDAYGNTSVDAHVQYACMEHLKQMARKLLASKFHPDRDEIAQGELFPETLQTRYPIKRKRGEEPVYKLLDALSEIEGYWNVEQLEKAGGARFKHTDTLRTFLKVKFSRLRAAND
;
A
#
# COMPACT_ATOMS: atom_id res chain seq x y z
N MET A 1 -7.79 -10.39 22.71
CA MET A 1 -7.56 -10.02 21.30
C MET A 1 -8.91 -9.67 20.69
N SER A 2 -9.03 -8.49 20.10
CA SER A 2 -10.27 -8.09 19.45
C SER A 2 -10.49 -8.84 18.14
N LEU A 3 -11.74 -8.94 17.67
CA LEU A 3 -12.05 -9.54 16.37
C LEU A 3 -11.28 -8.86 15.23
N HIS A 4 -11.10 -7.53 15.32
CA HIS A 4 -10.35 -6.77 14.33
C HIS A 4 -8.86 -7.15 14.31
N GLU A 5 -8.24 -7.31 15.48
CA GLU A 5 -6.84 -7.73 15.60
C GLU A 5 -6.62 -9.14 15.07
N ASP A 6 -7.53 -10.07 15.37
CA ASP A 6 -7.47 -11.45 14.85
C ASP A 6 -7.57 -11.49 13.31
N ILE A 7 -8.50 -10.71 12.73
CA ILE A 7 -8.61 -10.57 11.27
C ILE A 7 -7.31 -10.04 10.67
N GLN A 8 -6.72 -8.99 11.26
CA GLN A 8 -5.45 -8.44 10.79
C GLN A 8 -4.30 -9.47 10.90
N GLN A 9 -4.25 -10.24 11.98
CA GLN A 9 -3.26 -11.30 12.15
C GLN A 9 -3.41 -12.37 11.06
N LYS A 10 -4.62 -12.83 10.76
CA LYS A 10 -4.88 -13.80 9.69
C LYS A 10 -4.51 -13.23 8.31
N MET A 11 -4.82 -11.96 8.04
CA MET A 11 -4.39 -11.33 6.78
C MET A 11 -2.87 -11.29 6.63
N ARG A 12 -2.14 -11.00 7.72
CA ARG A 12 -0.67 -11.03 7.70
C ARG A 12 -0.14 -12.44 7.46
N ALA A 13 -0.73 -13.44 8.10
CA ALA A 13 -0.39 -14.85 7.89
C ALA A 13 -0.61 -15.26 6.42
N ALA A 14 -1.74 -14.89 5.83
CA ALA A 14 -2.02 -15.17 4.41
C ALA A 14 -0.99 -14.53 3.45
N ILE A 15 -0.47 -13.34 3.77
CA ILE A 15 0.60 -12.72 2.96
C ILE A 15 1.91 -13.52 3.06
N VAL A 16 2.23 -14.04 4.24
CA VAL A 16 3.41 -14.89 4.45
C VAL A 16 3.25 -16.19 3.68
N GLU A 17 2.10 -16.86 3.82
CA GLU A 17 1.77 -18.09 3.09
C GLU A 17 1.85 -17.89 1.58
N ALA A 18 1.30 -16.80 1.04
CA ALA A 18 1.42 -16.46 -0.38
C ALA A 18 2.88 -16.30 -0.85
N SER A 19 3.77 -15.89 0.06
CA SER A 19 5.19 -15.75 -0.23
C SER A 19 5.91 -17.09 -0.14
N GLU A 20 5.56 -17.94 0.82
CA GLU A 20 6.08 -19.32 0.94
C GLU A 20 5.63 -20.23 -0.21
N GLN A 21 4.46 -19.95 -0.80
CA GLN A 21 3.94 -20.65 -1.97
C GLN A 21 4.46 -20.08 -3.31
N ASP A 22 5.41 -19.13 -3.26
CA ASP A 22 5.94 -18.42 -4.45
C ASP A 22 4.82 -17.90 -5.37
N MET A 23 3.72 -17.43 -4.79
CA MET A 23 2.57 -16.97 -5.57
C MET A 23 2.95 -15.69 -6.31
N ASN A 24 3.08 -15.75 -7.64
CA ASN A 24 3.51 -14.61 -8.43
C ASN A 24 2.63 -13.38 -8.20
N ASP A 25 1.31 -13.52 -8.34
CA ASP A 25 0.36 -12.42 -8.24
C ASP A 25 -0.43 -12.49 -6.94
N LEU A 26 -0.36 -11.43 -6.13
CA LEU A 26 -1.10 -11.32 -4.87
C LEU A 26 -2.21 -10.27 -4.97
N PRO A 27 -3.45 -10.67 -5.30
CA PRO A 27 -4.62 -9.80 -5.26
C PRO A 27 -5.24 -9.74 -3.84
N PRO A 28 -5.84 -8.61 -3.43
CA PRO A 28 -6.58 -8.46 -2.17
C PRO A 28 -7.73 -9.46 -2.02
N SER A 29 -8.40 -9.82 -3.12
CA SER A 29 -9.47 -10.80 -3.13
C SER A 29 -9.04 -12.18 -2.63
N TRP A 30 -7.81 -12.62 -2.97
CA TRP A 30 -7.27 -13.88 -2.49
C TRP A 30 -7.11 -13.89 -0.97
N ILE A 31 -6.54 -12.82 -0.40
CA ILE A 31 -6.39 -12.67 1.06
C ILE A 31 -7.77 -12.64 1.74
N ALA A 32 -8.72 -11.93 1.14
CA ALA A 32 -10.06 -11.82 1.69
C ALA A 32 -10.79 -13.18 1.72
N ASN A 33 -10.64 -14.00 0.68
CA ASN A 33 -11.18 -15.35 0.64
C ASN A 33 -10.56 -16.23 1.74
N GLN A 34 -9.24 -16.26 1.86
CA GLN A 34 -8.54 -17.04 2.91
C GLN A 34 -9.04 -16.69 4.32
N VAL A 35 -9.22 -15.40 4.59
CA VAL A 35 -9.69 -14.94 5.89
C VAL A 35 -11.17 -15.28 6.08
N TYR A 36 -12.00 -15.11 5.04
CA TYR A 36 -13.42 -15.42 5.10
C TYR A 36 -13.65 -16.91 5.37
N ASP A 37 -12.94 -17.78 4.65
CA ASP A 37 -13.03 -19.24 4.78
C ASP A 37 -12.60 -19.72 6.18
N ALA A 38 -11.64 -19.02 6.82
CA ALA A 38 -11.22 -19.31 8.19
C ALA A 38 -12.33 -19.08 9.25
N TYR A 39 -13.38 -18.32 8.92
CA TYR A 39 -14.53 -18.08 9.81
C TYR A 39 -15.83 -18.71 9.29
N GLY A 40 -15.85 -19.20 8.05
CA GLY A 40 -17.05 -19.73 7.40
C GLY A 40 -17.43 -21.11 7.95
N ASN A 41 -18.52 -21.20 8.70
CA ASN A 41 -19.08 -22.49 9.13
C ASN A 41 -20.62 -22.57 9.06
N THR A 42 -21.29 -21.51 8.58
CA THR A 42 -22.75 -21.44 8.57
C THR A 42 -23.25 -20.86 7.25
N SER A 43 -24.38 -21.36 6.77
CA SER A 43 -25.13 -20.76 5.65
C SER A 43 -25.49 -19.31 5.97
N VAL A 44 -24.72 -18.36 5.46
CA VAL A 44 -24.96 -16.91 5.58
C VAL A 44 -25.78 -16.43 4.39
N ASP A 45 -26.66 -15.45 4.60
CA ASP A 45 -27.33 -14.74 3.50
C ASP A 45 -26.31 -14.15 2.50
N ALA A 46 -26.64 -14.21 1.21
CA ALA A 46 -25.74 -13.80 0.14
C ALA A 46 -25.33 -12.31 0.21
N HIS A 47 -26.22 -11.42 0.67
CA HIS A 47 -25.91 -10.00 0.79
C HIS A 47 -24.96 -9.74 1.96
N VAL A 48 -25.14 -10.46 3.06
CA VAL A 48 -24.23 -10.40 4.22
C VAL A 48 -22.86 -10.95 3.84
N GLN A 49 -22.81 -12.08 3.13
CA GLN A 49 -21.56 -12.62 2.59
C GLN A 49 -20.85 -11.61 1.68
N TYR A 50 -21.59 -10.99 0.76
CA TYR A 50 -21.05 -9.95 -0.13
C TYR A 50 -20.48 -8.77 0.66
N ALA A 51 -21.22 -8.24 1.65
CA ALA A 51 -20.77 -7.12 2.47
C ALA A 51 -19.51 -7.46 3.28
N CYS A 52 -19.46 -8.67 3.87
CA CYS A 52 -18.27 -9.16 4.58
C CYS A 52 -17.06 -9.26 3.64
N MET A 53 -17.25 -9.83 2.45
CA MET A 53 -16.19 -10.00 1.48
C MET A 53 -15.62 -8.65 1.02
N GLU A 54 -16.47 -7.67 0.70
CA GLU A 54 -16.01 -6.33 0.31
C GLU A 54 -15.29 -5.60 1.44
N HIS A 55 -15.73 -5.80 2.70
CA HIS A 55 -15.01 -5.27 3.86
C HIS A 55 -13.60 -5.88 4.00
N LEU A 56 -13.49 -7.21 3.90
CA LEU A 56 -12.22 -7.91 3.97
C LEU A 56 -11.28 -7.52 2.83
N LYS A 57 -11.79 -7.40 1.59
CA LYS A 57 -11.01 -6.87 0.46
C LYS A 57 -10.51 -5.46 0.72
N GLN A 58 -11.33 -4.60 1.31
CA GLN A 58 -10.91 -3.23 1.63
C GLN A 58 -9.81 -3.19 2.69
N MET A 59 -9.89 -4.06 3.70
CA MET A 59 -8.82 -4.22 4.69
C MET A 59 -7.54 -4.75 4.04
N ALA A 60 -7.64 -5.78 3.19
CA ALA A 60 -6.50 -6.35 2.46
C ALA A 60 -5.83 -5.31 1.54
N ARG A 61 -6.61 -4.47 0.84
CA ARG A 61 -6.08 -3.36 0.03
C ARG A 61 -5.24 -2.39 0.85
N LYS A 62 -5.72 -2.00 2.04
CA LYS A 62 -4.99 -1.10 2.95
C LYS A 62 -3.71 -1.74 3.47
N LEU A 63 -3.78 -3.02 3.85
CA LEU A 63 -2.63 -3.76 4.36
C LEU A 63 -1.53 -3.92 3.30
N LEU A 64 -1.91 -4.35 2.09
CA LEU A 64 -0.96 -4.48 0.98
C LEU A 64 -0.38 -3.13 0.56
N ALA A 65 -1.18 -2.06 0.58
CA ALA A 65 -0.69 -0.72 0.30
C ALA A 65 0.34 -0.28 1.34
N SER A 66 0.06 -0.40 2.64
CA SER A 66 1.05 -0.08 3.69
C SER A 66 2.33 -0.90 3.54
N LYS A 67 2.22 -2.20 3.21
CA LYS A 67 3.38 -3.09 3.09
C LYS A 67 4.23 -2.89 1.83
N PHE A 68 3.59 -2.65 0.68
CA PHE A 68 4.25 -2.71 -0.63
C PHE A 68 4.13 -1.42 -1.47
N HIS A 69 3.31 -0.47 -1.03
CA HIS A 69 3.07 0.79 -1.71
C HIS A 69 3.30 1.94 -0.72
N PRO A 70 4.55 2.37 -0.49
CA PRO A 70 4.90 3.39 0.49
C PRO A 70 4.45 4.79 0.05
N ASP A 71 3.15 5.01 0.04
CA ASP A 71 2.49 6.30 -0.03
C ASP A 71 1.18 6.22 0.74
N ARG A 72 1.20 6.72 1.99
CA ARG A 72 0.40 7.92 2.33
C ARG A 72 0.63 8.51 3.72
N ASP A 73 1.05 7.76 4.75
CA ASP A 73 1.17 8.37 6.11
C ASP A 73 2.34 7.86 6.98
N GLU A 74 3.03 6.77 6.63
CA GLU A 74 4.10 6.17 7.48
C GLU A 74 5.52 6.67 7.12
N ILE A 75 5.61 7.70 6.28
CA ILE A 75 6.86 8.24 5.69
C ILE A 75 7.71 9.04 6.71
N ALA A 76 7.31 9.07 7.99
CA ALA A 76 7.81 10.02 8.99
C ALA A 76 9.09 9.59 9.76
N GLN A 77 9.71 8.43 9.48
CA GLN A 77 10.81 7.90 10.33
C GLN A 77 12.12 7.53 9.61
N GLY A 78 12.49 8.21 8.52
CA GLY A 78 13.89 8.28 8.06
C GLY A 78 14.49 7.05 7.36
N GLU A 79 13.97 5.84 7.56
CA GLU A 79 14.40 4.61 6.87
C GLU A 79 13.30 4.16 5.90
N LEU A 80 13.11 4.93 4.82
CA LEU A 80 11.95 4.81 3.93
C LEU A 80 11.90 3.50 3.12
N PHE A 81 13.06 2.88 2.98
CA PHE A 81 13.27 1.55 2.48
C PHE A 81 14.49 1.06 3.27
N PRO A 82 14.54 -0.18 3.79
CA PRO A 82 15.84 -0.81 3.94
C PRO A 82 16.59 -0.64 2.61
N GLU A 83 17.92 -0.59 2.58
CA GLU A 83 18.70 -0.47 1.33
C GLU A 83 18.47 -1.63 0.32
N THR A 84 17.46 -2.46 0.56
CA THR A 84 17.05 -3.65 -0.16
C THR A 84 15.73 -3.42 -0.92
N LEU A 85 15.63 -4.03 -2.11
CA LEU A 85 14.40 -4.07 -2.88
C LEU A 85 13.24 -4.72 -2.11
N GLN A 86 12.01 -4.32 -2.42
CA GLN A 86 10.82 -4.95 -1.86
C GLN A 86 10.61 -6.34 -2.48
N THR A 87 10.04 -7.27 -1.71
CA THR A 87 9.71 -8.62 -2.24
C THR A 87 8.64 -8.58 -3.33
N ARG A 88 7.71 -7.61 -3.24
CA ARG A 88 6.61 -7.45 -4.20
C ARG A 88 6.43 -6.00 -4.60
N TYR A 89 6.00 -5.80 -5.84
CA TYR A 89 5.69 -4.49 -6.39
C TYR A 89 4.30 -4.48 -7.02
N PRO A 90 3.57 -3.36 -6.97
CA PRO A 90 2.30 -3.22 -7.66
C PRO A 90 2.48 -3.32 -9.17
N ILE A 91 1.46 -3.81 -9.87
CA ILE A 91 1.37 -3.74 -11.33
C ILE A 91 0.38 -2.66 -11.77
N LYS A 92 0.58 -2.14 -12.99
CA LYS A 92 -0.32 -1.15 -13.58
C LYS A 92 -1.69 -1.78 -13.83
N ARG A 93 -2.71 -1.22 -13.19
CA ARG A 93 -4.11 -1.67 -13.30
C ARG A 93 -4.95 -0.77 -14.19
N LYS A 94 -6.03 -1.31 -14.76
CA LYS A 94 -7.09 -0.49 -15.37
C LYS A 94 -7.98 0.12 -14.29
N ARG A 95 -8.70 1.18 -14.67
CA ARG A 95 -9.67 1.81 -13.77
C ARG A 95 -10.76 0.81 -13.40
N GLY A 96 -10.98 0.62 -12.10
CA GLY A 96 -11.99 -0.31 -11.57
C GLY A 96 -11.44 -1.69 -11.21
N GLU A 97 -10.23 -2.03 -11.65
CA GLU A 97 -9.58 -3.28 -11.24
C GLU A 97 -8.99 -3.16 -9.83
N GLU A 98 -8.94 -4.29 -9.13
CA GLU A 98 -8.24 -4.35 -7.86
C GLU A 98 -6.72 -4.26 -8.06
N PRO A 99 -5.97 -3.69 -7.10
CA PRO A 99 -4.51 -3.68 -7.19
C PRO A 99 -3.97 -5.11 -7.06
N VAL A 100 -2.92 -5.44 -7.80
CA VAL A 100 -2.23 -6.74 -7.71
C VAL A 100 -0.77 -6.47 -7.42
N TYR A 101 -0.19 -7.26 -6.51
CA TYR A 101 1.21 -7.14 -6.09
C TYR A 101 1.99 -8.36 -6.52
N LYS A 102 2.93 -8.16 -7.43
CA LYS A 102 3.68 -9.23 -8.08
C LYS A 102 5.04 -9.43 -7.42
N LEU A 103 5.51 -10.68 -7.32
CA LEU A 103 6.87 -10.98 -6.88
C LEU A 103 7.91 -10.27 -7.76
N LEU A 104 8.98 -9.78 -7.13
CA LEU A 104 10.08 -9.08 -7.81
C LEU A 104 10.65 -9.89 -8.98
N ASP A 105 10.94 -11.17 -8.74
CA ASP A 105 11.52 -12.07 -9.76
C ASP A 105 10.53 -12.43 -10.89
N ALA A 106 9.24 -12.16 -10.70
CA ALA A 106 8.19 -12.40 -11.68
C ALA A 106 7.76 -11.12 -12.44
N LEU A 107 8.38 -9.97 -12.13
CA LEU A 107 8.13 -8.73 -12.87
C LEU A 107 8.70 -8.84 -14.27
N SER A 108 7.90 -8.45 -15.25
CA SER A 108 8.42 -8.10 -16.57
C SER A 108 9.20 -6.80 -16.51
N GLU A 109 10.08 -6.59 -17.49
CA GLU A 109 10.84 -5.35 -17.65
C GLU A 109 9.94 -4.11 -17.67
N ILE A 110 8.80 -4.18 -18.38
CA ILE A 110 7.84 -3.07 -18.47
C ILE A 110 7.19 -2.78 -17.12
N GLU A 111 6.83 -3.82 -16.35
CA GLU A 111 6.27 -3.65 -15.00
C GLU A 111 7.31 -3.07 -14.03
N GLY A 112 8.57 -3.50 -14.15
CA GLY A 112 9.70 -2.97 -13.36
C GLY A 112 9.94 -1.49 -13.62
N TYR A 113 10.09 -1.08 -14.89
CA TYR A 113 10.30 0.33 -15.23
C TYR A 113 9.10 1.21 -14.89
N TRP A 114 7.88 0.68 -14.97
CA TRP A 114 6.70 1.41 -14.51
C TRP A 114 6.78 1.73 -13.01
N ASN A 115 7.25 0.78 -12.18
CA ASN A 115 7.46 1.00 -10.75
C ASN A 115 8.53 2.06 -10.46
N VAL A 116 9.65 2.03 -11.19
CA VAL A 116 10.69 3.08 -11.11
C VAL A 116 10.08 4.45 -11.42
N GLU A 117 9.31 4.57 -12.51
CA GLU A 117 8.66 5.82 -12.89
C GLU A 117 7.68 6.33 -11.81
N GLN A 118 6.94 5.43 -11.14
CA GLN A 118 6.06 5.83 -10.03
C GLN A 118 6.85 6.38 -8.84
N LEU A 119 7.97 5.74 -8.48
CA LEU A 119 8.84 6.19 -7.39
C LEU A 119 9.47 7.56 -7.70
N GLU A 120 9.95 7.76 -8.92
CA GLU A 120 10.49 9.05 -9.37
C GLU A 120 9.42 10.15 -9.34
N LYS A 121 8.19 9.84 -9.79
CA LYS A 121 7.05 10.78 -9.72
C LYS A 121 6.72 11.16 -8.29
N ALA A 122 6.66 10.18 -7.39
CA ALA A 122 6.38 10.42 -5.97
C ALA A 122 7.47 11.29 -5.32
N GLY A 123 8.75 10.94 -5.54
CA GLY A 123 9.89 11.73 -5.08
C GLY A 123 9.87 13.16 -5.64
N GLY A 124 9.69 13.29 -6.96
CA GLY A 124 9.61 14.59 -7.63
C GLY A 124 8.47 15.47 -7.14
N ALA A 125 7.30 14.89 -6.84
CA ALA A 125 6.18 15.63 -6.26
C ALA A 125 6.51 16.15 -4.85
N ARG A 126 7.16 15.32 -4.01
CA ARG A 126 7.60 15.73 -2.68
C ARG A 126 8.64 16.85 -2.75
N PHE A 127 9.65 16.73 -3.63
CA PHE A 127 10.65 17.78 -3.83
C PHE A 127 10.03 19.11 -4.26
N LYS A 128 9.10 19.10 -5.24
CA LYS A 128 8.36 20.29 -5.66
C LYS A 128 7.60 20.94 -4.49
N HIS A 129 6.98 20.13 -3.63
CA HIS A 129 6.30 20.63 -2.45
C HIS A 129 7.27 21.27 -1.45
N THR A 130 8.43 20.63 -1.21
CA THR A 130 9.51 21.17 -0.37
C THR A 130 10.01 22.54 -0.88
N ASP A 131 10.21 22.68 -2.19
CA ASP A 131 10.65 23.96 -2.78
C ASP A 131 9.59 25.06 -2.66
N THR A 132 8.32 24.69 -2.82
CA THR A 132 7.18 25.60 -2.61
C THR A 132 7.14 26.08 -1.16
N LEU A 133 7.27 25.15 -0.21
CA LEU A 133 7.32 25.47 1.23
C LEU A 133 8.53 26.36 1.54
N ARG A 134 9.72 26.01 1.03
CA ARG A 134 10.94 26.82 1.21
C ARG A 134 10.77 28.24 0.70
N THR A 135 10.15 28.41 -0.47
CA THR A 135 9.88 29.73 -1.06
C THR A 135 8.92 30.54 -0.17
N PHE A 136 7.83 29.92 0.29
CA PHE A 136 6.90 30.55 1.21
C PHE A 136 7.57 30.99 2.52
N LEU A 137 8.39 30.12 3.12
CA LEU A 137 9.09 30.42 4.38
C LEU A 137 10.08 31.58 4.20
N LYS A 138 10.82 31.64 3.09
CA LYS A 138 11.69 32.79 2.77
C LYS A 138 10.88 34.08 2.73
N VAL A 139 9.77 34.13 2.00
CA VAL A 139 8.93 35.34 1.92
C VAL A 139 8.38 35.72 3.29
N LYS A 140 7.82 34.75 4.04
CA LYS A 140 7.23 34.97 5.36
C LYS A 140 8.23 35.57 6.35
N PHE A 141 9.43 34.99 6.44
CA PHE A 141 10.42 35.39 7.42
C PHE A 141 11.31 36.56 6.98
N SER A 142 11.46 36.83 5.68
CA SER A 142 12.09 38.07 5.21
C SER A 142 11.24 39.30 5.53
N ARG A 143 9.90 39.20 5.44
CA ARG A 143 8.98 40.28 5.82
C ARG A 143 8.98 40.58 7.33
N LEU A 144 9.17 39.57 8.16
CA LEU A 144 9.28 39.73 9.61
C LEU A 144 10.57 40.44 10.05
N ARG A 145 11.67 40.28 9.29
CA ARG A 145 12.91 41.02 9.57
C ARG A 145 12.80 42.50 9.21
N ALA A 146 12.18 42.82 8.07
CA ALA A 146 11.98 44.22 7.65
C ALA A 146 10.93 44.99 8.47
N ALA A 147 10.14 44.33 9.31
CA ALA A 147 9.18 44.97 10.21
C ALA A 147 9.71 45.19 11.64
N ASN A 148 10.90 44.66 11.95
CA ASN A 148 11.57 44.77 13.25
C ASN A 148 12.84 45.65 13.19
N ASP A 149 13.17 46.21 12.03
CA ASP A 149 14.15 47.28 11.82
C ASP A 149 13.40 48.62 11.62
#